data_AF-A0A6G1DJN5-F1
#
_entry.id   AF-A0A6G1DJN5-F1
#
_cell.length_a   1.000
_cell.length_b   1.000
_cell.length_c   1.000
_cell.angle_alpha   90.00
_cell.angle_beta   90.00
_cell.angle_gamma   90.00
#
_symmetry.space_group_name_H-M   'P 1'
#
loop_
_entity.id
_entity.type
_entity.pdbx_description
1 polymer ?
#
loop_
_entity_poly.entity_id
_entity_poly.type
_entity_poly.pdbx_seq_one_letter_code
_entity_poly.pdbx_strand_id
1 'polypeptide(L)'
;MLKKAFGWIHSPYWSEERKKEVPNVEVVTGVLNYIRSLGLSDDDLRKLLKKFPEVLGCDLDSEVKLNVSKLDSDWGINGKTLRSLLLRNPKVLGYNVDCRGDCMAQCTRCWC
;
A
#
# COMPACT_ATOMS: atom_id res chain seq x y z
N MET A 1 -7.36 -12.69 -6.18
CA MET A 1 -6.96 -11.30 -5.88
C MET A 1 -7.45 -10.89 -4.49
N LEU A 2 -8.75 -10.79 -4.24
CA LEU A 2 -9.31 -10.32 -2.95
C LEU A 2 -8.88 -11.18 -1.75
N LYS A 3 -8.92 -12.51 -1.84
CA LYS A 3 -8.47 -13.39 -0.73
C LYS A 3 -7.03 -13.08 -0.26
N LYS A 4 -6.13 -12.74 -1.20
CA LYS A 4 -4.74 -12.36 -0.90
C LYS A 4 -4.69 -10.95 -0.29
N ALA A 5 -5.47 -10.03 -0.83
CA ALA A 5 -5.56 -8.65 -0.36
C ALA A 5 -5.91 -8.57 1.14
N PHE A 6 -6.85 -9.41 1.58
CA PHE A 6 -7.31 -9.46 2.97
C PHE A 6 -6.62 -10.51 3.84
N GLY A 7 -5.55 -11.14 3.36
CA GLY A 7 -4.79 -12.13 4.13
C GLY A 7 -5.55 -13.42 4.46
N TRP A 8 -6.61 -13.76 3.70
CA TRP A 8 -7.38 -15.00 3.89
C TRP A 8 -6.69 -16.23 3.29
N ILE A 9 -5.63 -16.01 2.51
CA ILE A 9 -4.71 -17.03 2.00
C ILE A 9 -3.27 -16.53 2.24
N HIS A 10 -2.30 -17.45 2.21
CA HIS A 10 -0.88 -17.13 2.41
C HIS A 10 -0.46 -15.91 1.57
N SER A 11 -0.05 -14.85 2.26
CA SER A 11 0.52 -13.65 1.66
C SER A 11 1.90 -13.42 2.29
N PRO A 12 2.95 -13.19 1.48
CA PRO A 12 4.26 -12.83 2.03
C PRO A 12 4.28 -11.43 2.68
N TYR A 13 3.19 -10.67 2.58
CA TYR A 13 3.05 -9.33 3.15
C TYR A 13 2.33 -9.35 4.50
N TRP A 14 1.26 -10.13 4.65
CA TRP A 14 0.57 -10.32 5.92
C TRP A 14 1.28 -11.41 6.72
N SER A 15 2.12 -11.03 7.69
CA SER A 15 2.78 -11.96 8.61
C SER A 15 1.83 -12.54 9.66
N GLU A 16 0.74 -11.84 9.94
CA GLU A 16 -0.26 -12.21 10.95
C GLU A 16 -1.54 -12.76 10.31
N GLU A 17 -2.22 -13.67 11.01
CA GLU A 17 -3.52 -14.19 10.59
C GLU A 17 -4.59 -13.10 10.73
N ARG A 18 -5.17 -12.67 9.60
CA ARG A 18 -6.24 -11.65 9.59
C ARG A 18 -7.61 -12.29 9.73
N LYS A 19 -8.50 -11.63 10.48
CA LYS A 19 -9.92 -11.99 10.56
C LYS A 19 -10.55 -12.01 9.17
N LYS A 20 -11.33 -13.06 8.89
CA LYS A 20 -12.03 -13.26 7.62
C LYS A 20 -13.34 -12.47 7.59
N GLU A 21 -13.24 -11.14 7.59
CA GLU A 21 -14.38 -10.23 7.58
C GLU A 21 -14.61 -9.66 6.18
N VAL A 22 -15.87 -9.62 5.74
CA VAL A 22 -16.22 -9.06 4.42
C VAL A 22 -15.73 -7.61 4.34
N PRO A 23 -14.91 -7.26 3.34
CA PRO A 23 -14.38 -5.91 3.21
C PRO A 23 -15.51 -4.91 2.99
N ASN A 24 -15.46 -3.78 3.72
CA ASN A 24 -16.38 -2.68 3.46
C ASN A 24 -16.08 -2.08 2.08
N VAL A 25 -17.10 -2.03 1.22
CA VAL A 25 -17.01 -1.50 -0.15
C VAL A 25 -16.58 -0.04 -0.16
N GLU A 26 -16.99 0.76 0.82
CA GLU A 26 -16.60 2.17 0.95
C GLU A 26 -15.10 2.33 1.19
N VAL A 27 -14.53 1.47 2.03
CA VAL A 27 -13.09 1.46 2.34
C VAL A 27 -12.29 1.11 1.10
N VAL A 28 -12.67 0.02 0.42
CA VAL A 28 -12.01 -0.42 -0.82
C VAL A 28 -12.08 0.67 -1.89
N THR A 29 -13.26 1.28 -2.06
CA THR A 29 -13.48 2.35 -3.04
C THR A 29 -12.67 3.60 -2.68
N GLY A 30 -12.56 3.94 -1.39
CA GLY A 30 -11.74 5.03 -0.90
C GLY A 30 -10.26 4.87 -1.27
N VAL A 31 -9.71 3.67 -1.07
CA VAL A 31 -8.32 3.36 -1.46
C VAL A 31 -8.12 3.50 -2.97
N LEU A 32 -9.01 2.93 -3.78
CA LEU A 32 -8.92 3.01 -5.24
C LEU A 32 -8.99 4.47 -5.74
N ASN A 33 -9.93 5.25 -5.21
CA ASN A 33 -10.11 6.65 -5.57
C ASN A 33 -8.90 7.50 -5.16
N TYR A 34 -8.33 7.23 -3.98
CA TYR A 34 -7.12 7.92 -3.54
C TYR A 34 -5.93 7.60 -4.43
N ILE A 35 -5.68 6.32 -4.76
CA ILE A 35 -4.58 5.97 -5.67
C ILE A 35 -4.77 6.63 -7.04
N ARG A 36 -6.01 6.73 -7.53
CA ARG A 36 -6.33 7.45 -8.78
C ARG A 36 -5.98 8.94 -8.69
N SER A 37 -6.25 9.58 -7.56
CA SER A 37 -5.94 11.01 -7.37
C SER A 37 -4.44 11.31 -7.35
N LEU A 38 -3.58 10.31 -7.14
CA LEU A 38 -2.11 10.40 -7.26
C LEU A 38 -1.62 10.42 -8.73
N GLY A 39 -2.53 10.53 -9.70
CA GLY A 39 -2.21 10.61 -11.13
C GLY A 39 -2.06 9.25 -11.81
N LEU A 40 -2.58 8.17 -11.21
CA LEU A 40 -2.62 6.85 -11.83
C LEU A 40 -3.87 6.69 -12.70
N SER A 41 -3.67 6.24 -13.94
CA SER A 41 -4.76 5.83 -14.83
C SER A 41 -5.38 4.50 -14.39
N ASP A 42 -6.52 4.11 -14.98
CA ASP A 42 -7.12 2.80 -14.72
C ASP A 42 -6.20 1.62 -15.10
N ASP A 43 -5.36 1.80 -16.13
CA ASP A 43 -4.38 0.79 -16.52
C ASP A 43 -3.22 0.70 -15.52
N ASP A 44 -2.75 1.86 -15.02
CA ASP A 44 -1.74 1.93 -13.96
C ASP A 44 -2.26 1.29 -12.67
N LEU A 45 -3.50 1.58 -12.30
CA LEU A 45 -4.16 0.98 -11.14
C LEU A 45 -4.26 -0.54 -11.28
N ARG A 46 -4.61 -1.06 -12.46
CA ARG A 46 -4.59 -2.51 -12.74
C ARG A 46 -3.20 -3.11 -12.58
N LYS A 47 -2.15 -2.44 -13.05
CA LYS A 47 -0.75 -2.90 -12.89
C LYS A 47 -0.33 -2.91 -11.41
N LEU A 48 -0.70 -1.85 -10.67
CA LEU A 48 -0.44 -1.73 -9.25
C LEU A 48 -1.09 -2.88 -8.47
N LEU A 49 -2.38 -3.12 -8.68
CA LEU A 49 -3.15 -4.17 -7.99
C LEU A 49 -2.70 -5.59 -8.36
N LYS A 50 -2.13 -5.79 -9.56
CA LYS A 50 -1.50 -7.07 -9.93
C LYS A 50 -0.25 -7.34 -9.09
N LYS A 51 0.55 -6.30 -8.80
CA LYS A 51 1.79 -6.42 -8.03
C LYS A 51 1.55 -6.45 -6.52
N PHE A 52 0.61 -5.65 -6.04
CA PHE A 52 0.36 -5.44 -4.62
C PHE A 52 -1.15 -5.30 -4.36
N PRO A 53 -1.92 -6.39 -4.45
CA PRO A 53 -3.35 -6.38 -4.14
C PRO A 53 -3.64 -6.10 -2.67
N GLU A 54 -2.68 -6.35 -1.77
CA GLU A 54 -2.78 -6.09 -0.33
C GLU A 54 -3.03 -4.62 0.03
N VAL A 55 -2.74 -3.68 -0.87
CA VAL A 55 -3.10 -2.26 -0.68
C VAL A 55 -4.58 -2.05 -0.39
N LEU A 56 -5.47 -2.92 -0.90
CA LEU A 56 -6.92 -2.82 -0.63
C LEU A 56 -7.30 -3.21 0.79
N GLY A 57 -6.41 -3.91 1.50
CA GLY A 57 -6.56 -4.29 2.89
C GLY A 57 -5.76 -3.41 3.85
N CYS A 58 -4.98 -2.45 3.33
CA CYS A 58 -4.31 -1.42 4.11
C CYS A 58 -5.31 -0.35 4.55
N ASP A 59 -5.06 0.25 5.70
CA ASP A 59 -5.82 1.41 6.18
C ASP A 59 -5.50 2.65 5.33
N LEU A 60 -6.55 3.32 4.88
CA LEU A 60 -6.42 4.43 3.94
C LEU A 60 -5.67 5.62 4.57
N ASP A 61 -5.96 5.94 5.82
CA ASP A 61 -5.46 7.16 6.45
C ASP A 61 -4.12 6.93 7.17
N SER A 62 -4.05 5.89 7.98
CA SER A 62 -2.87 5.59 8.81
C SER A 62 -1.74 4.88 8.07
N GLU A 63 -2.01 4.23 6.93
CA GLU A 63 -0.97 3.58 6.12
C GLU A 63 -0.80 4.26 4.76
N VAL A 64 -1.83 4.25 3.92
CA VAL A 64 -1.69 4.66 2.51
C VAL A 64 -1.40 6.15 2.36
N LYS A 65 -2.23 7.02 2.95
CA LYS A 65 -2.02 8.48 2.91
C LYS A 65 -0.81 8.90 3.70
N LEU A 66 -0.57 8.30 4.87
CA LEU A 66 0.61 8.58 5.69
C LEU A 66 1.91 8.31 4.92
N ASN A 67 1.99 7.18 4.23
CA ASN A 67 3.16 6.81 3.42
C ASN A 67 3.37 7.78 2.25
N VAL A 68 2.31 8.18 1.55
CA VAL A 68 2.41 9.18 0.47
C VAL A 68 2.85 10.53 1.00
N SER A 69 2.32 10.97 2.14
CA SER A 69 2.73 12.22 2.78
C SER A 69 4.22 12.21 3.13
N LYS A 70 4.73 11.09 3.67
CA LYS A 70 6.14 10.96 4.04
C LYS A 70 7.08 10.85 2.85
N LEU A 71 6.65 10.20 1.77
CA LEU A 71 7.36 10.23 0.49
C LEU A 71 7.66 11.66 0.06
N ASP A 72 6.68 12.56 0.21
CA ASP A 72 6.82 13.96 -0.11
C ASP A 72 7.66 14.71 0.94
N SER A 73 7.31 14.63 2.23
CA SER A 73 7.97 15.44 3.28
C SER A 73 9.44 15.10 3.48
N ASP A 74 9.80 13.82 3.43
CA ASP A 74 11.12 13.36 3.85
C ASP A 74 12.08 13.22 2.65
N TRP A 75 11.54 12.92 1.46
CA TRP A 75 12.32 12.65 0.26
C TRP A 75 11.94 13.50 -0.97
N GLY A 76 10.91 14.35 -0.88
CA GLY A 76 10.44 15.17 -2.01
C GLY A 76 9.84 14.35 -3.16
N ILE A 77 9.38 13.12 -2.89
CA ILE A 77 8.82 12.22 -3.89
C ILE A 77 7.33 12.50 -4.05
N ASN A 78 6.99 13.32 -5.06
CA ASN A 78 5.62 13.67 -5.40
C ASN A 78 5.38 13.63 -6.93
N GLY A 79 4.13 13.90 -7.35
CA GLY A 79 3.73 14.03 -8.75
C GLY A 79 4.18 12.87 -9.66
N LYS A 80 4.92 13.18 -10.73
CA LYS A 80 5.39 12.18 -11.71
C LYS A 80 6.38 11.18 -11.11
N THR A 81 7.22 11.62 -10.18
CA THR A 81 8.21 10.76 -9.50
C THR A 81 7.50 9.75 -8.60
N LEU A 82 6.52 10.21 -7.82
CA LEU A 82 5.65 9.33 -7.04
C LEU A 82 4.94 8.31 -7.92
N ARG A 83 4.29 8.74 -9.01
CA ARG A 83 3.64 7.82 -9.95
C ARG A 83 4.60 6.74 -10.46
N SER A 84 5.81 7.13 -10.87
CA SER A 84 6.84 6.19 -11.33
C SER A 84 7.24 5.19 -10.25
N LEU A 85 7.43 5.65 -9.01
CA LEU A 85 7.74 4.81 -7.85
C LEU A 85 6.61 3.80 -7.60
N LEU A 86 5.36 4.24 -7.53
CA LEU A 86 4.21 3.38 -7.27
C LEU A 86 4.04 2.28 -8.33
N LEU A 87 4.35 2.58 -9.59
CA LEU A 87 4.32 1.57 -10.65
C LEU A 87 5.47 0.55 -10.55
N ARG A 88 6.63 0.96 -10.03
CA ARG A 88 7.80 0.10 -9.86
C ARG A 88 7.68 -0.76 -8.60
N ASN A 89 7.44 -0.12 -7.45
CA ASN A 89 7.34 -0.73 -6.14
C ASN A 89 6.11 -0.20 -5.35
N PRO A 90 4.91 -0.74 -5.59
CA PRO A 90 3.70 -0.27 -4.90
C PRO A 90 3.62 -0.63 -3.41
N LYS A 91 4.50 -1.52 -2.90
CA LYS A 91 4.51 -1.90 -1.49
C LYS A 91 4.81 -0.74 -0.55
N VAL A 92 5.44 0.33 -1.06
CA VAL A 92 5.68 1.58 -0.31
C VAL A 92 4.42 2.20 0.27
N LEU A 93 3.24 1.93 -0.30
CA LEU A 93 1.95 2.41 0.21
C LEU A 93 1.54 1.74 1.52
N GLY A 94 2.10 0.57 1.81
CA GLY A 94 1.76 -0.22 2.99
C GLY A 94 2.96 -0.53 3.87
N TYR A 95 4.02 0.25 3.80
CA TYR A 95 5.15 0.10 4.71
C TYR A 95 4.83 0.70 6.08
N ASN A 96 5.39 0.09 7.13
CA ASN A 96 5.31 0.57 8.49
C ASN A 96 6.32 1.71 8.64
N VAL A 97 5.83 2.93 8.88
CA VAL A 97 6.73 4.08 8.91
C VAL A 97 7.58 4.18 10.18
N ASP A 98 7.21 3.45 11.22
CA ASP A 98 7.96 3.48 12.48
C ASP A 98 9.31 2.75 12.41
N CYS A 99 9.64 2.11 11.29
CA CYS A 99 10.97 1.57 11.04
C CYS A 99 11.67 2.34 9.91
N ARG A 100 12.59 3.24 10.28
CA ARG A 100 13.45 4.00 9.36
C ARG A 100 14.78 3.27 9.04
N GLY A 101 14.77 1.94 9.11
CA GLY A 101 15.97 1.11 8.93
C GLY A 101 16.80 0.89 10.19
N ASP A 102 16.28 1.26 11.36
CA ASP A 102 16.85 1.01 12.68
C ASP A 102 16.21 -0.17 13.41
N CYS A 103 15.10 -0.73 12.89
CA CYS A 103 14.50 -1.91 13.46
C CYS A 103 15.30 -3.17 13.14
N MET A 104 15.19 -4.19 14.00
CA MET A 104 15.94 -5.45 13.93
C MET A 104 15.56 -6.37 12.74
N ALA A 105 15.10 -5.82 11.61
CA ALA A 105 14.59 -6.53 10.44
C ALA A 105 13.45 -7.53 10.72
N GLN A 106 12.77 -7.39 11.86
CA GLN A 106 11.65 -8.27 12.25
C GLN A 106 10.33 -7.92 11.52
N CYS A 107 10.29 -6.77 10.85
CA CYS A 107 9.11 -6.34 10.09
C CYS A 107 9.36 -6.60 8.60
N THR A 108 8.49 -7.42 8.00
CA THR A 108 8.48 -7.72 6.55
C THR A 108 7.99 -6.53 5.69
N ARG A 109 7.67 -5.41 6.34
CA ARG A 109 6.99 -4.23 5.79
C ARG A 109 7.74 -2.92 6.08
N CYS A 110 9.04 -2.98 6.35
CA CYS A 110 9.84 -1.77 6.60
C CYS A 110 10.18 -1.03 5.32
N TRP A 111 10.55 0.25 5.48
CA TRP A 111 11.12 1.08 4.42
C TRP A 111 12.58 0.72 4.04
N CYS A 112 13.16 -0.29 4.71
CA CYS A 112 14.57 -0.70 4.58
C CYS A 112 14.83 -1.65 3.40
#